data_AF-A0A935RR54-F1
#
_entry.id   AF-A0A935RR54-F1
#
_cell.length_a   1.000
_cell.length_b   1.000
_cell.length_c   1.000
_cell.angle_alpha   90.00
_cell.angle_beta   90.00
_cell.angle_gamma   90.00
#
_symmetry.space_group_name_H-M   'P 1'
#
loop_
_entity.id
_entity.type
_entity.pdbx_description
1 polymer ?
#
loop_
_entity_poly.entity_id
_entity_poly.type
_entity_poly.pdbx_seq_one_letter_code
_entity_poly.pdbx_strand_id
1 'polypeptide(L)'
;MPDLLPLKLRDDLPMPGEQEGNKDPNVHAVFYFPLSRWTWFVTEGRPVEDDFLFFGYVVGFEREWGYFCLSELESVDINGIKVSRDENHIPRPLSECLQRNGSEEN
;
A
#
# COMPACT_ATOMS: atom_id res chain seq x y z
N MET A 1 -7.02 -16.78 4.74
CA MET A 1 -6.00 -15.71 4.72
C MET A 1 -6.61 -14.52 5.42
N PRO A 2 -5.81 -13.70 6.13
CA PRO A 2 -6.31 -12.46 6.72
C PRO A 2 -6.79 -11.51 5.61
N ASP A 3 -7.83 -10.74 5.93
CA ASP A 3 -8.40 -9.71 5.07
C ASP A 3 -7.37 -8.60 4.80
N LEU A 4 -7.13 -8.28 3.53
CA LEU A 4 -6.20 -7.23 3.14
C LEU A 4 -6.76 -5.84 3.48
N LEU A 5 -8.08 -5.64 3.47
CA LEU A 5 -8.69 -4.33 3.75
C LEU A 5 -9.79 -4.44 4.81
N PRO A 6 -9.42 -4.55 6.10
CA PRO A 6 -10.39 -4.49 7.19
C PRO A 6 -11.21 -3.19 7.15
N LEU A 7 -12.49 -3.26 7.52
CA LEU A 7 -13.41 -2.09 7.52
C LEU A 7 -12.83 -0.86 8.21
N LYS A 8 -12.12 -1.03 9.34
CA LYS A 8 -11.48 0.09 10.02
C LYS A 8 -10.42 0.77 9.16
N LEU A 9 -9.56 0.01 8.49
CA LEU A 9 -8.55 0.57 7.60
C LEU A 9 -9.21 1.27 6.41
N ARG A 10 -10.27 0.67 5.85
CA ARG A 10 -11.07 1.26 4.78
C ARG A 10 -11.61 2.65 5.16
N ASP A 11 -12.14 2.78 6.37
CA ASP A 11 -12.77 4.02 6.85
C ASP A 11 -11.73 5.08 7.29
N ASP A 12 -10.53 4.65 7.70
CA ASP A 12 -9.45 5.53 8.18
C ASP A 12 -8.53 6.02 7.03
N LEU A 13 -8.74 5.59 5.79
CA LEU A 13 -7.95 6.02 4.64
C LEU A 13 -8.36 7.43 4.18
N PRO A 14 -7.38 8.35 3.97
CA PRO A 14 -7.65 9.62 3.32
C PRO A 14 -8.15 9.41 1.89
N MET A 15 -9.01 10.31 1.43
CA MET A 15 -9.49 10.35 0.05
C MET A 15 -8.34 10.75 -0.90
N PRO A 16 -8.33 10.26 -2.15
CA PRO A 16 -7.33 10.66 -3.14
C PRO A 16 -7.24 12.18 -3.31
N GLY A 17 -6.04 12.73 -3.13
CA GLY A 17 -5.75 14.17 -3.19
C GLY A 17 -5.75 14.89 -1.84
N GLU A 18 -6.14 14.26 -0.73
CA GLU A 18 -6.11 14.89 0.60
C GLU A 18 -4.69 15.14 1.12
N GLN A 19 -3.71 14.38 0.63
CA GLN A 19 -2.29 14.54 0.93
C GLN A 19 -1.51 15.21 -0.22
N GLU A 20 -2.19 15.76 -1.24
CA GLU A 20 -1.53 16.42 -2.37
C GLU A 20 -0.65 17.59 -1.92
N GLY A 21 0.54 17.71 -2.51
CA GLY A 21 1.53 18.73 -2.15
C GLY A 21 2.37 18.40 -0.92
N ASN A 22 2.02 17.38 -0.15
CA ASN A 22 2.92 16.82 0.86
C ASN A 22 3.99 15.96 0.18
N LYS A 23 5.26 16.36 0.33
CA LYS A 23 6.41 15.62 -0.22
C LYS A 23 6.71 14.31 0.52
N ASP A 24 6.16 14.16 1.72
CA ASP A 24 6.35 12.99 2.58
C ASP A 24 5.01 12.60 3.23
N PRO A 25 4.06 12.08 2.43
CA PRO A 25 2.72 11.74 2.92
C PRO A 25 2.76 10.56 3.88
N ASN A 26 1.76 10.49 4.76
CA ASN A 26 1.59 9.37 5.65
C ASN A 26 1.13 8.14 4.86
N VAL A 27 1.78 7.02 5.12
CA VAL A 27 1.41 5.70 4.65
C VAL A 27 0.51 5.05 5.69
N HIS A 28 -0.72 4.73 5.31
CA HIS A 28 -1.75 4.15 6.18
C HIS A 28 -1.75 2.62 6.14
N ALA A 29 -1.29 2.00 5.06
CA ALA A 29 -1.14 0.56 4.95
C ALA A 29 0.09 0.18 4.13
N VAL A 30 0.67 -0.98 4.46
CA VAL A 30 1.76 -1.57 3.69
C VAL A 30 1.34 -2.96 3.26
N PHE A 31 1.30 -3.18 1.95
CA PHE A 31 1.15 -4.50 1.36
C PHE A 31 2.49 -4.96 0.80
N TYR A 32 2.77 -6.25 0.86
CA TYR A 32 4.00 -6.80 0.31
C TYR A 32 3.79 -8.21 -0.24
N PHE A 33 4.56 -8.56 -1.26
CA PHE A 33 4.56 -9.90 -1.82
C PHE A 33 5.71 -10.72 -1.24
N PRO A 34 5.47 -11.83 -0.50
CA PRO A 34 6.51 -12.51 0.27
C PRO A 34 7.67 -13.12 -0.55
N LEU A 35 7.48 -13.38 -1.84
CA LEU A 35 8.52 -13.97 -2.69
C LEU A 35 9.37 -12.93 -3.42
N SER A 36 9.14 -11.63 -3.20
CA SER A 36 9.92 -10.57 -3.82
C SER A 36 10.07 -9.36 -2.90
N ARG A 37 10.65 -8.28 -3.41
CA ARG A 37 10.68 -6.98 -2.72
C ARG A 37 9.48 -6.10 -3.09
N TRP A 38 8.48 -6.65 -3.78
CA TRP A 38 7.35 -5.86 -4.22
C TRP A 38 6.54 -5.39 -3.02
N THR A 39 6.46 -4.08 -2.85
CA THR A 39 5.81 -3.44 -1.72
C THR A 39 4.95 -2.29 -2.20
N TRP A 40 3.73 -2.20 -1.68
CA TRP A 40 2.81 -1.10 -1.93
C TRP A 40 2.62 -0.32 -0.63
N PHE A 41 3.00 0.95 -0.62
CA PHE A 41 2.81 1.89 0.47
C PHE A 41 1.58 2.75 0.19
N VAL A 42 0.46 2.41 0.80
CA VAL A 42 -0.83 3.07 0.59
C VAL A 42 -0.88 4.38 1.37
N THR A 43 -1.12 5.49 0.68
CA THR A 43 -1.31 6.80 1.32
C THR A 43 -2.78 7.20 1.37
N GLU A 44 -3.54 6.84 0.35
CA GLU A 44 -4.94 7.26 0.17
C GLU A 44 -5.74 6.14 -0.49
N GLY A 45 -7.06 6.20 -0.42
CA GLY A 45 -7.91 5.28 -1.14
C GLY A 45 -9.38 5.59 -1.05
N ARG A 46 -10.16 4.99 -1.94
CA ARG A 46 -11.62 5.15 -1.98
C ARG A 46 -12.30 3.94 -2.60
N PRO A 47 -13.56 3.66 -2.24
CA PRO A 47 -14.36 2.69 -2.98
C PRO A 47 -14.62 3.17 -4.42
N VAL A 48 -14.59 2.25 -5.38
CA VAL A 48 -14.91 2.48 -6.80
C VAL A 48 -15.73 1.30 -7.31
N GLU A 49 -17.00 1.56 -7.65
CA GLU A 49 -17.94 0.52 -8.10
C GLU A 49 -17.94 -0.69 -7.14
N ASP A 50 -17.48 -1.85 -7.61
CA ASP A 50 -17.42 -3.11 -6.86
C ASP A 50 -16.00 -3.41 -6.29
N ASP A 51 -15.11 -2.42 -6.27
CA ASP A 51 -13.71 -2.55 -5.86
C ASP A 51 -13.27 -1.40 -4.91
N PHE A 52 -12.00 -1.40 -4.53
CA PHE A 52 -11.36 -0.35 -3.77
C PHE A 52 -10.07 0.10 -4.46
N LEU A 53 -10.01 1.39 -4.80
CA LEU A 53 -8.88 2.00 -5.48
C LEU A 53 -7.96 2.64 -4.44
N PHE A 54 -6.71 2.23 -4.41
CA PHE A 54 -5.65 2.84 -3.62
C PHE A 54 -4.85 3.82 -4.46
N PHE A 55 -4.28 4.82 -3.79
CA PHE A 55 -3.18 5.62 -4.29
C PHE A 55 -2.00 5.50 -3.32
N GLY A 56 -0.80 5.37 -3.86
CA GLY A 56 0.38 5.18 -3.05
C GLY A 56 1.67 5.05 -3.83
N TYR A 57 2.73 4.77 -3.08
CA TYR A 57 4.06 4.54 -3.63
C TYR A 57 4.31 3.05 -3.77
N VAL A 58 4.71 2.62 -4.96
CA VAL A 58 4.95 1.22 -5.29
C VAL A 58 6.44 1.02 -5.51
N VAL A 59 7.01 0.04 -4.80
CA VAL A 59 8.37 -0.44 -5.01
C VAL A 59 8.27 -1.80 -5.68
N GLY A 60 8.52 -1.85 -6.98
CA GLY A 60 8.49 -3.07 -7.79
C GLY A 60 9.72 -3.15 -8.70
N PHE A 61 9.50 -3.22 -10.01
CA PHE A 61 10.56 -3.07 -11.01
C PHE A 61 11.14 -1.65 -11.02
N GLU A 62 10.25 -0.66 -10.92
CA GLU A 62 10.58 0.74 -10.72
C GLU A 62 9.96 1.21 -9.40
N ARG A 63 10.32 2.42 -8.98
CA ARG A 63 9.72 3.07 -7.81
C ARG A 63 8.86 4.22 -8.29
N GLU A 64 7.55 4.12 -8.10
CA GLU A 64 6.61 5.07 -8.70
C GLU A 64 5.41 5.35 -7.81
N TRP A 65 4.82 6.53 -8.02
CA TRP A 65 3.51 6.89 -7.49
C TRP A 65 2.44 6.41 -8.46
N GLY A 66 1.43 5.71 -7.96
CA GLY A 66 0.43 5.14 -8.84
C GLY A 66 -0.85 4.73 -8.12
N TYR A 67 -1.85 4.45 -8.94
CA TYR A 67 -3.10 3.85 -8.52
C TYR A 67 -3.04 2.33 -8.70
N PHE A 68 -3.65 1.60 -7.79
CA PHE A 68 -3.81 0.15 -7.89
C PHE A 68 -5.07 -0.28 -7.13
N CYS A 69 -5.72 -1.35 -7.57
CA CYS A 69 -6.95 -1.84 -6.97
C CYS A 69 -6.69 -2.96 -5.95
N LEU A 70 -7.62 -3.12 -5.01
CA LEU A 70 -7.63 -4.25 -4.10
C LEU A 70 -7.71 -5.58 -4.86
N SER A 71 -8.57 -5.68 -5.87
CA SER A 71 -8.68 -6.86 -6.71
C SER A 71 -7.36 -7.25 -7.40
N GLU A 72 -6.53 -6.28 -7.79
CA GLU A 72 -5.22 -6.54 -8.38
C GLU A 72 -4.29 -7.21 -7.35
N LEU A 73 -4.25 -6.70 -6.11
CA LEU A 73 -3.46 -7.30 -5.02
C LEU A 73 -3.94 -8.72 -4.68
N GLU A 74 -5.26 -8.93 -4.65
CA GLU A 74 -5.87 -10.23 -4.36
C GLU A 74 -5.67 -11.25 -5.49
N SER A 75 -5.51 -10.78 -6.73
CA SER A 75 -5.25 -11.62 -7.90
C SER A 75 -3.83 -12.19 -7.93
N VAL A 76 -2.89 -11.58 -7.19
CA VAL A 76 -1.51 -12.06 -7.09
C VAL A 76 -1.50 -13.37 -6.31
N ASP A 77 -1.30 -14.47 -7.03
CA ASP A 77 -1.08 -15.81 -6.49
C ASP A 77 0.03 -16.49 -7.28
N ILE A 78 1.15 -16.78 -6.61
CA ILE A 78 2.24 -17.58 -7.17
C ILE A 78 2.38 -18.82 -6.29
N ASN A 79 1.92 -19.96 -6.81
CA ASN A 79 1.96 -21.26 -6.15
C ASN A 79 1.31 -21.26 -4.75
N GLY A 80 0.19 -20.54 -4.58
CA GLY A 80 -0.55 -20.42 -3.33
C GLY A 80 -0.01 -19.34 -2.38
N ILE A 81 1.06 -18.64 -2.76
CA ILE A 81 1.60 -17.51 -2.01
C ILE A 81 1.00 -16.23 -2.59
N LYS A 82 0.35 -15.45 -1.72
CA LYS A 82 -0.35 -14.21 -2.06
C LYS A 82 0.29 -13.00 -1.40
N VAL A 83 -0.18 -11.82 -1.79
CA VAL A 83 0.12 -10.55 -1.10
C VAL A 83 -0.35 -10.62 0.35
N SER A 84 0.44 -10.04 1.24
CA SER A 84 0.16 -9.89 2.67
C SER A 84 0.12 -8.42 3.06
N ARG A 85 -0.63 -8.09 4.12
CA ARG A 85 -0.62 -6.77 4.76
C ARG A 85 0.22 -6.81 6.03
N ASP A 86 0.98 -5.76 6.30
CA ASP A 86 1.57 -5.55 7.63
C ASP A 86 0.46 -5.15 8.63
N GLU A 87 0.09 -6.08 9.50
CA GLU A 87 -0.97 -5.89 10.49
C GLU A 87 -0.61 -4.92 11.62
N ASN A 88 0.68 -4.72 11.86
CA ASN A 88 1.19 -3.87 12.94
C ASN A 88 1.61 -2.48 12.45
N HIS A 89 1.37 -2.19 11.16
CA HIS A 89 1.67 -0.89 10.61
C HIS A 89 0.82 0.19 11.26
N ILE A 90 1.47 1.30 11.61
CA ILE A 90 0.85 2.49 12.19
C ILE A 90 1.15 3.63 11.22
N PRO A 91 0.16 4.47 10.86
CA PRO A 91 0.36 5.57 9.93
C PRO A 91 1.60 6.40 10.27
N ARG A 92 2.49 6.55 9.29
CA ARG A 92 3.76 7.29 9.43
C ARG A 92 4.25 7.77 8.05
N PRO A 93 5.17 8.75 8.00
CA PRO A 93 5.66 9.28 6.73
C PRO A 93 6.30 8.22 5.83
N LEU A 94 6.16 8.38 4.52
CA LEU A 94 6.73 7.47 3.52
C LEU A 94 8.25 7.30 3.70
N SER A 95 8.97 8.38 4.02
CA SER A 95 10.41 8.35 4.27
C SER A 95 10.79 7.34 5.36
N GLU A 96 10.05 7.31 6.48
CA GLU A 96 10.27 6.35 7.56
C GLU A 96 9.92 4.91 7.13
N CYS A 97 8.85 4.74 6.35
CA CYS A 97 8.47 3.43 5.80
C CYS A 97 9.57 2.86 4.90
N LEU A 98 10.16 3.67 4.03
CA LEU A 98 11.24 3.27 3.12
C LEU A 98 12.51 2.90 3.87
N GLN A 99 12.87 3.65 4.92
CA GLN A 99 14.01 3.32 5.79
C GLN A 99 13.84 1.95 6.44
N ARG A 100 12.66 1.68 7.01
CA ARG A 100 12.34 0.39 7.65
C ARG A 100 12.31 -0.78 6.67
N ASN A 101 11.93 -0.53 5.42
CA ASN A 101 11.95 -1.53 4.35
C ASN A 101 13.35 -1.74 3.76
N GLY A 102 14.40 -1.10 4.31
CA GLY A 102 15.77 -1.22 3.80
C GLY A 102 15.98 -0.56 2.43
N SER A 103 15.13 0.43 2.10
CA SER A 103 15.10 1.14 0.82
C SER A 103 15.67 2.57 0.93
N GLU A 104 16.64 2.81 1.83
CA GLU A 104 17.44 4.03 1.76
C GLU A 104 18.35 3.96 0.53
N GLU A 105 18.04 4.78 -0.47
CA GLU A 105 19.07 5.25 -1.40
C GLU A 105 19.99 6.18 -0.60
N ASN A 106 21.26 5.78 -0.53
CA ASN A 106 22.37 6.59 -0.04
C ASN A 106 22.65 7.72 -1.03
#